data_AF-A0A024UI34-F1
#
_entry.id   AF-A0A024UI34-F1
#
_cell.length_a   1.000
_cell.length_b   1.000
_cell.length_c   1.000
_cell.angle_alpha   90.00
_cell.angle_beta   90.00
_cell.angle_gamma   90.00
#
_symmetry.space_group_name_H-M   'P 1'
#
loop_
_entity.id
_entity.type
_entity.pdbx_description
1 polymer ?
#
loop_
_entity_poly.entity_id
_entity_poly.type
_entity_poly.pdbx_seq_one_letter_code
_entity_poly.pdbx_strand_id
1 'polypeptide(L)'
;MLPNGGGGNRPSASRSTMTRRSEFDFSPHEKPSPFLGVVKVVIMLVNVAFMMVAGMLIYFTAWIQSLGLVAMFGSNYSWLSTAMFGVVLAFGVLVITTSLVGCLGAWAKNRHMLLGYMFVQTINLVVFVVIAVGGFLTRRMAHSLQASATPRHEEASFPMHFNPLYCQSQVAYYCSAGSVSESLTLFLGPSVAAKARGVFDQLYGWDIACNSSLIRITDTDLSRQVNATCALCGKYPAAKYSEFLTTIVGTCPLTPDTAKWCGVYLTTVNTSFSNVSSTPYGACRAQVLDLWVHLSSWVGFGAVGVALFSLAIIGLSVLLRQLVSKAEAMDTDADDNPRTTSMSPIFPPLPSPLESDYHVIRSPVPV
;
A
#
# COMPACT_ATOMS: atom_id res chain seq x y z
N MET A 1 -40.22 -59.90 40.19
CA MET A 1 -39.95 -58.46 39.95
C MET A 1 -40.78 -58.02 38.75
N LEU A 2 -41.55 -56.94 38.93
CA LEU A 2 -42.29 -56.13 37.94
C LEU A 2 -41.40 -55.73 36.72
N PRO A 3 -41.91 -55.09 35.64
CA PRO A 3 -42.97 -55.54 34.71
C PRO A 3 -42.74 -55.11 33.23
N ASN A 4 -43.66 -55.54 32.36
CA ASN A 4 -44.34 -54.84 31.24
C ASN A 4 -43.63 -54.00 30.15
N GLY A 5 -44.10 -54.27 28.92
CA GLY A 5 -44.45 -53.27 27.90
C GLY A 5 -43.71 -53.48 26.59
N GLY A 6 -44.28 -53.92 25.47
CA GLY A 6 -45.65 -53.83 25.00
C GLY A 6 -45.71 -52.93 23.76
N GLY A 7 -45.85 -53.55 22.59
CA GLY A 7 -46.56 -52.99 21.44
C GLY A 7 -45.76 -52.16 20.42
N GLY A 8 -46.11 -52.38 19.14
CA GLY A 8 -46.16 -51.29 18.17
C GLY A 8 -45.49 -51.54 16.83
N ASN A 9 -46.28 -52.04 15.88
CA ASN A 9 -46.05 -52.04 14.44
C ASN A 9 -45.36 -50.75 13.94
N ARG A 10 -44.32 -50.90 13.11
CA ARG A 10 -43.87 -49.82 12.21
C ARG A 10 -43.92 -50.30 10.76
N PRO A 11 -44.69 -49.63 9.88
CA PRO A 11 -44.65 -49.87 8.45
C PRO A 11 -43.37 -49.26 7.86
N SER A 12 -42.86 -49.93 6.83
CA SER A 12 -41.73 -49.56 6.00
C SER A 12 -41.90 -48.15 5.43
N ALA A 13 -41.05 -47.21 5.86
CA ALA A 13 -40.93 -45.91 5.21
C ALA A 13 -40.03 -46.04 3.98
N SER A 14 -40.62 -45.88 2.80
CA SER A 14 -39.93 -45.65 1.54
C SER A 14 -38.90 -44.54 1.70
N ARG A 15 -37.64 -44.89 1.42
CA ARG A 15 -36.52 -43.96 1.31
C ARG A 15 -36.73 -43.11 0.07
N SER A 16 -37.46 -42.00 0.21
CA SER A 16 -37.47 -40.93 -0.78
C SER A 16 -36.06 -40.34 -0.85
N THR A 17 -35.35 -40.67 -1.92
CA THR A 17 -34.16 -39.98 -2.39
C THR A 17 -34.49 -38.50 -2.52
N MET A 18 -34.13 -37.73 -1.48
CA MET A 18 -34.12 -36.28 -1.51
C MET A 18 -33.00 -35.87 -2.47
N THR A 19 -33.31 -35.85 -3.76
CA THR A 19 -32.53 -35.08 -4.74
C THR A 19 -32.52 -33.65 -4.23
N ARG A 20 -31.40 -33.27 -3.62
CA ARG A 20 -31.06 -31.90 -3.23
C ARG A 20 -31.00 -31.07 -4.51
N ARG A 21 -32.17 -30.64 -4.97
CA ARG A 21 -32.33 -29.66 -6.04
C ARG A 21 -31.59 -28.42 -5.55
N SER A 22 -30.55 -27.99 -6.27
CA SER A 22 -29.90 -26.73 -5.93
C SER A 22 -30.94 -25.63 -6.09
N GLU A 23 -31.22 -24.93 -4.99
CA GLU A 23 -32.17 -23.82 -4.86
C GLU A 23 -31.68 -22.55 -5.59
N PHE A 24 -31.18 -22.74 -6.80
CA PHE A 24 -30.63 -21.72 -7.69
C PHE A 24 -30.79 -22.08 -9.18
N ASP A 25 -31.76 -22.94 -9.51
CA ASP A 25 -32.22 -23.07 -10.89
C ASP A 25 -33.23 -21.93 -11.14
N PHE A 26 -32.74 -20.80 -11.63
CA PHE A 26 -33.60 -19.66 -11.98
C PHE A 26 -34.52 -20.08 -13.12
N SER A 27 -35.84 -19.87 -12.96
CA SER A 27 -36.79 -19.95 -14.07
C SER A 27 -36.31 -19.08 -15.25
N PRO A 28 -36.41 -19.53 -16.51
CA PRO A 28 -35.72 -18.90 -17.66
C PRO A 28 -36.20 -17.49 -18.05
N HIS A 29 -37.04 -16.81 -17.26
CA HIS A 29 -37.73 -15.59 -17.68
C HIS A 29 -37.67 -14.40 -16.73
N GLU A 30 -36.80 -14.40 -15.72
CA GLU A 30 -36.57 -13.20 -14.92
C GLU A 30 -35.44 -12.34 -15.53
N LYS A 31 -35.81 -11.19 -16.11
CA LYS A 31 -34.83 -10.23 -16.64
C LYS A 31 -33.88 -9.83 -15.52
N PRO A 32 -32.55 -10.01 -15.66
CA PRO A 32 -31.61 -9.64 -14.61
C PRO A 32 -31.75 -8.15 -14.34
N SER A 33 -32.04 -7.78 -13.08
CA SER A 33 -32.20 -6.37 -12.72
C SER A 33 -30.89 -5.63 -13.05
N PRO A 34 -30.93 -4.54 -13.85
CA PRO A 34 -29.72 -3.82 -14.26
C PRO A 34 -28.94 -3.31 -13.04
N PHE A 35 -29.64 -3.02 -11.94
CA PHE A 35 -29.08 -2.62 -10.65
C PHE A 35 -28.12 -3.67 -10.06
N LEU A 36 -28.46 -4.97 -10.13
CA LEU A 36 -27.60 -6.03 -9.61
C LEU A 36 -26.30 -6.16 -10.41
N GLY A 37 -26.37 -5.95 -11.73
CA GLY A 37 -25.20 -5.89 -12.60
C GLY A 37 -24.29 -4.72 -12.25
N VAL A 38 -24.85 -3.53 -12.08
CA VAL A 38 -24.10 -2.31 -11.72
C VAL A 38 -23.38 -2.47 -10.39
N VAL A 39 -24.07 -2.96 -9.34
CA VAL A 39 -23.46 -3.12 -8.02
C VAL A 39 -22.30 -4.11 -8.06
N LYS A 40 -22.41 -5.22 -8.81
CA LYS A 40 -21.30 -6.18 -8.98
C LYS A 40 -20.08 -5.55 -9.63
N VAL A 41 -20.29 -4.79 -10.71
CA VAL A 41 -19.21 -4.08 -11.42
C VAL A 41 -18.54 -3.07 -10.49
N VAL A 42 -19.32 -2.30 -9.73
CA VAL A 42 -18.77 -1.34 -8.75
C VAL A 42 -17.93 -2.04 -7.69
N ILE A 43 -18.43 -3.12 -7.08
CA ILE A 43 -17.68 -3.88 -6.07
C ILE A 43 -16.37 -4.43 -6.66
N MET A 44 -16.41 -4.93 -7.90
CA MET A 44 -15.21 -5.43 -8.59
C MET A 44 -14.19 -4.30 -8.83
N LEU A 45 -14.63 -3.17 -9.37
CA LEU A 45 -13.75 -2.02 -9.67
C LEU A 45 -13.07 -1.48 -8.41
N VAL A 46 -13.81 -1.36 -7.30
CA VAL A 46 -13.23 -0.84 -6.06
C VAL A 46 -12.23 -1.83 -5.44
N ASN A 47 -12.50 -3.13 -5.48
CA ASN A 47 -11.52 -4.14 -5.05
C ASN A 47 -10.26 -4.13 -5.93
N VAL A 48 -10.39 -3.90 -7.24
CA VAL A 48 -9.25 -3.71 -8.14
C VAL A 48 -8.44 -2.46 -7.75
N ALA A 49 -9.11 -1.35 -7.44
CA ALA A 49 -8.44 -0.14 -6.95
C ALA A 49 -7.68 -0.41 -5.64
N PHE A 50 -8.26 -1.15 -4.69
CA PHE A 50 -7.56 -1.55 -3.47
C PHE A 50 -6.35 -2.44 -3.72
N MET A 51 -6.41 -3.36 -4.68
CA MET A 51 -5.24 -4.14 -5.09
C MET A 51 -4.12 -3.24 -5.63
N MET A 52 -4.45 -2.24 -6.46
CA MET A 52 -3.45 -1.30 -6.98
C MET A 52 -2.83 -0.46 -5.86
N VAL A 53 -3.64 0.09 -4.94
CA VAL A 53 -3.15 0.89 -3.81
C VAL A 53 -2.27 0.05 -2.87
N ALA A 54 -2.69 -1.19 -2.55
CA ALA A 54 -1.91 -2.09 -1.71
C ALA A 54 -0.61 -2.54 -2.39
N GLY A 55 -0.65 -2.84 -3.69
CA GLY A 55 0.54 -3.15 -4.49
C GLY A 55 1.53 -1.98 -4.51
N MET A 56 1.04 -0.75 -4.69
CA MET A 56 1.86 0.46 -4.63
C MET A 56 2.47 0.67 -3.25
N LEU A 57 1.73 0.38 -2.17
CA LEU A 57 2.22 0.49 -0.79
C LEU A 57 3.30 -0.56 -0.48
N ILE A 58 3.13 -1.81 -0.95
CA ILE A 58 4.17 -2.85 -0.84
C ILE A 58 5.40 -2.45 -1.65
N TYR A 59 5.22 -2.00 -2.90
CA TYR A 59 6.31 -1.52 -3.74
C TYR A 59 7.08 -0.39 -3.05
N PHE A 60 6.37 0.62 -2.54
CA PHE A 60 6.96 1.74 -1.81
C PHE A 60 7.73 1.28 -0.56
N THR A 61 7.23 0.27 0.15
CA THR A 61 7.89 -0.30 1.33
C THR A 61 9.19 -1.01 0.94
N ALA A 62 9.16 -1.85 -0.09
CA ALA A 62 10.33 -2.54 -0.63
C ALA A 62 11.35 -1.55 -1.22
N TRP A 63 10.85 -0.51 -1.88
CA TRP A 63 11.62 0.61 -2.38
C TRP A 63 12.36 1.31 -1.24
N ILE A 64 11.68 1.70 -0.15
CA ILE A 64 12.34 2.28 1.04
C ILE A 64 13.39 1.34 1.64
N GLN A 65 13.14 0.02 1.67
CA GLN A 65 14.15 -0.93 2.12
C GLN A 65 15.39 -0.94 1.22
N SER A 66 15.20 -0.81 -0.09
CA SER A 66 16.29 -0.72 -1.08
C SER A 66 17.06 0.61 -1.01
N LEU A 67 16.48 1.68 -0.46
CA LEU A 67 17.13 2.99 -0.25
C LEU A 67 18.31 2.96 0.75
N GLY A 68 18.68 1.81 1.31
CA GLY A 68 19.79 1.70 2.27
C GLY A 68 19.53 2.35 3.63
N LEU A 69 18.41 3.05 3.82
CA LEU A 69 17.98 3.63 5.10
C LEU A 69 18.04 2.58 6.22
N VAL A 70 17.62 1.34 5.94
CA VAL A 70 17.57 0.23 6.92
C VAL A 70 18.96 -0.23 7.37
N ALA A 71 19.93 -0.28 6.46
CA ALA A 71 21.31 -0.65 6.79
C ALA A 71 21.99 0.38 7.71
N MET A 72 21.52 1.63 7.69
CA MET A 72 22.00 2.73 8.53
C MET A 72 21.36 2.78 9.92
N PHE A 73 20.10 2.37 10.07
CA PHE A 73 19.46 2.22 11.39
C PHE A 73 19.86 0.93 12.13
N GLY A 74 20.51 0.01 11.43
CA GLY A 74 20.84 -1.33 11.90
C GLY A 74 21.78 -1.40 13.10
N SER A 75 22.63 -0.39 13.36
CA SER A 75 23.62 -0.51 14.45
C SER A 75 23.01 -0.32 15.85
N ASN A 76 21.89 0.39 15.99
CA ASN A 76 21.27 0.65 17.30
C ASN A 76 19.77 0.27 17.37
N TYR A 77 19.05 0.14 16.25
CA TYR A 77 17.59 -0.09 16.24
C TYR A 77 17.11 -0.98 15.06
N SER A 78 17.85 -2.05 14.75
CA SER A 78 17.49 -3.04 13.72
C SER A 78 16.10 -3.66 13.94
N TRP A 79 15.67 -3.80 15.20
CA TRP A 79 14.36 -4.36 15.55
C TRP A 79 13.19 -3.45 15.14
N LEU A 80 13.33 -2.13 15.31
CA LEU A 80 12.26 -1.17 15.08
C LEU A 80 11.99 -1.00 13.58
N SER A 81 13.06 -0.95 12.78
CA SER A 81 12.96 -0.90 11.32
C SER A 81 12.35 -2.19 10.78
N THR A 82 12.86 -3.35 11.17
CA THR A 82 12.35 -4.66 10.73
C THR A 82 10.87 -4.86 11.09
N ALA A 83 10.47 -4.45 12.31
CA ALA A 83 9.08 -4.56 12.75
C ALA A 83 8.13 -3.62 11.98
N MET A 84 8.49 -2.34 11.81
CA MET A 84 7.66 -1.38 11.05
C MET A 84 7.46 -1.83 9.60
N PHE A 85 8.53 -2.19 8.90
CA PHE A 85 8.42 -2.63 7.50
C PHE A 85 7.69 -3.97 7.38
N GLY A 86 7.92 -4.90 8.31
CA GLY A 86 7.19 -6.17 8.35
C GLY A 86 5.69 -5.99 8.55
N VAL A 87 5.28 -5.08 9.42
CA VAL A 87 3.86 -4.76 9.67
C VAL A 87 3.20 -4.13 8.44
N VAL A 88 3.87 -3.17 7.79
CA VAL A 88 3.34 -2.51 6.58
C VAL A 88 3.19 -3.52 5.43
N LEU A 89 4.18 -4.39 5.25
CA LEU A 89 4.13 -5.44 4.22
C LEU A 89 3.02 -6.47 4.51
N ALA A 90 2.90 -6.93 5.76
CA ALA A 90 1.85 -7.85 6.17
C ALA A 90 0.44 -7.25 5.95
N PHE A 91 0.27 -5.96 6.27
CA PHE A 91 -0.98 -5.26 6.02
C PHE A 91 -1.29 -5.15 4.52
N GLY A 92 -0.30 -4.81 3.69
CA GLY A 92 -0.47 -4.78 2.23
C GLY A 92 -0.93 -6.13 1.65
N VAL A 93 -0.31 -7.23 2.08
CA VAL A 93 -0.69 -8.60 1.68
C VAL A 93 -2.12 -8.92 2.13
N LEU A 94 -2.48 -8.55 3.35
CA LEU A 94 -3.85 -8.70 3.87
C LEU A 94 -4.84 -7.95 2.96
N VAL A 95 -4.58 -6.69 2.62
CA VAL A 95 -5.47 -5.91 1.74
C VAL A 95 -5.62 -6.56 0.36
N ILE A 96 -4.54 -7.07 -0.24
CA ILE A 96 -4.61 -7.79 -1.52
C ILE A 96 -5.47 -9.04 -1.42
N THR A 97 -5.21 -9.90 -0.42
CA THR A 97 -5.99 -11.14 -0.22
C THR A 97 -7.47 -10.84 0.01
N THR A 98 -7.80 -9.79 0.78
CA THR A 98 -9.19 -9.37 0.99
C THR A 98 -9.86 -8.87 -0.28
N SER A 99 -9.11 -8.18 -1.14
CA SER A 99 -9.61 -7.68 -2.41
C SER A 99 -9.89 -8.82 -3.39
N LEU A 100 -9.05 -9.86 -3.40
CA LEU A 100 -9.28 -11.09 -4.16
C LEU A 100 -10.54 -11.82 -3.69
N VAL A 101 -10.73 -11.94 -2.37
CA VAL A 101 -11.95 -12.49 -1.79
C VAL A 101 -13.16 -11.63 -2.16
N GLY A 102 -13.03 -10.30 -2.21
CA GLY A 102 -14.09 -9.40 -2.67
C GLY A 102 -14.49 -9.65 -4.13
N CYS A 103 -13.51 -9.77 -5.03
CA CYS A 103 -13.75 -10.09 -6.45
C CYS A 103 -14.42 -11.46 -6.62
N LEU A 104 -13.90 -12.49 -5.96
CA LEU A 104 -14.47 -13.84 -6.03
C LEU A 104 -15.85 -13.90 -5.34
N GLY A 105 -16.08 -13.13 -4.28
CA GLY A 105 -17.34 -13.05 -3.56
C GLY A 105 -18.47 -12.41 -4.38
N ALA A 106 -18.13 -11.41 -5.22
CA ALA A 106 -19.06 -10.83 -6.19
C ALA A 106 -19.50 -11.86 -7.26
N TRP A 107 -18.64 -12.83 -7.58
CA TRP A 107 -18.91 -13.90 -8.54
C TRP A 107 -19.61 -15.11 -7.93
N ALA A 108 -19.17 -15.57 -6.75
CA ALA A 108 -19.52 -16.90 -6.23
C ALA A 108 -20.90 -17.01 -5.56
N LYS A 109 -21.68 -15.93 -5.42
CA LYS A 109 -23.00 -15.89 -4.74
C LYS A 109 -23.05 -16.65 -3.37
N ASN A 110 -21.91 -16.85 -2.72
CA ASN A 110 -21.85 -17.64 -1.49
C ASN A 110 -22.01 -16.73 -0.25
N ARG A 111 -23.05 -17.00 0.55
CA ARG A 111 -23.44 -16.19 1.72
C ARG A 111 -22.35 -16.10 2.79
N HIS A 112 -21.59 -17.17 3.00
CA HIS A 112 -20.53 -17.21 4.02
C HIS A 112 -19.31 -16.39 3.59
N MET A 113 -18.97 -16.46 2.31
CA MET A 113 -17.82 -15.75 1.74
C MET A 113 -18.01 -14.23 1.77
N LEU A 114 -19.22 -13.75 1.43
CA LEU A 114 -19.55 -12.34 1.53
C LEU A 114 -19.56 -11.84 3.00
N LEU A 115 -19.79 -12.73 3.97
CA LEU A 115 -19.85 -12.35 5.40
C LEU A 115 -18.44 -12.16 5.94
N GLY A 116 -17.55 -13.11 5.62
CA GLY A 116 -16.12 -12.98 5.88
C GLY A 116 -15.54 -11.73 5.23
N TYR A 117 -15.90 -11.45 3.97
CA TYR A 117 -15.49 -10.22 3.28
C TYR A 117 -15.89 -8.95 4.04
N MET A 118 -17.16 -8.81 4.44
CA MET A 118 -17.61 -7.64 5.21
C MET A 118 -16.92 -7.51 6.57
N PHE A 119 -16.65 -8.62 7.25
CA PHE A 119 -15.93 -8.62 8.52
C PHE A 119 -14.51 -8.06 8.35
N VAL A 120 -13.74 -8.60 7.40
CA VAL A 120 -12.37 -8.13 7.18
C VAL A 120 -12.34 -6.70 6.62
N GLN A 121 -13.30 -6.34 5.76
CA GLN A 121 -13.42 -4.97 5.26
C GLN A 121 -13.73 -3.96 6.38
N THR A 122 -14.47 -4.38 7.41
CA THR A 122 -14.71 -3.57 8.60
C THR A 122 -13.42 -3.36 9.40
N ILE A 123 -12.58 -4.38 9.54
CA ILE A 123 -11.25 -4.24 10.16
C ILE A 123 -10.41 -3.24 9.36
N ASN A 124 -10.38 -3.38 8.03
CA ASN A 124 -9.67 -2.44 7.16
C ASN A 124 -10.17 -1.00 7.35
N LEU A 125 -11.48 -0.79 7.41
CA LEU A 125 -12.06 0.52 7.70
C LEU A 125 -11.51 1.12 9.01
N VAL A 126 -11.52 0.34 10.09
CA VAL A 126 -11.01 0.79 11.40
C VAL A 126 -9.53 1.16 11.31
N VAL A 127 -8.72 0.34 10.65
CA VAL A 127 -7.28 0.62 10.46
C VAL A 127 -7.07 1.92 9.68
N PHE A 128 -7.78 2.13 8.57
CA PHE A 128 -7.65 3.36 7.79
C PHE A 128 -8.16 4.60 8.53
N VAL A 129 -9.16 4.48 9.40
CA VAL A 129 -9.56 5.57 10.30
C VAL A 129 -8.42 5.92 11.27
N VAL A 130 -7.77 4.91 11.87
CA VAL A 130 -6.62 5.14 12.77
C VAL A 130 -5.46 5.79 12.02
N ILE A 131 -5.14 5.33 10.80
CA ILE A 131 -4.11 5.92 9.94
C ILE A 131 -4.46 7.38 9.58
N ALA A 132 -5.72 7.67 9.25
CA ALA A 132 -6.16 9.03 8.94
C ALA A 132 -5.99 9.95 10.15
N VAL A 133 -6.45 9.52 11.34
CA VAL A 133 -6.27 10.27 12.59
C VAL A 133 -4.79 10.50 12.87
N GLY A 134 -3.96 9.46 12.76
CA GLY A 134 -2.51 9.56 12.89
C GLY A 134 -1.91 10.59 11.93
N GLY A 135 -2.24 10.50 10.63
CA GLY A 135 -1.78 11.43 9.60
C GLY A 135 -2.15 12.89 9.90
N PHE A 136 -3.39 13.16 10.33
CA PHE A 136 -3.80 14.51 10.69
C PHE A 136 -3.17 15.02 11.99
N LEU A 137 -2.99 14.16 13.00
CA LEU A 137 -2.29 14.53 14.25
C LEU A 137 -0.83 14.86 13.97
N THR A 138 -0.14 14.02 13.19
CA THR A 138 1.24 14.23 12.77
C THR A 138 1.38 15.49 11.92
N ARG A 139 0.43 15.77 11.01
CA ARG A 139 0.39 17.02 10.25
C ARG A 139 0.27 18.24 11.17
N ARG A 140 -0.65 18.22 12.14
CA ARG A 140 -0.83 19.30 13.12
C ARG A 140 0.43 19.53 13.93
N MET A 141 1.07 18.43 14.35
CA MET A 141 2.36 18.50 15.03
C MET A 141 3.40 19.19 14.15
N ALA A 142 3.60 18.74 12.91
CA ALA A 142 4.57 19.34 11.99
C ALA A 142 4.31 20.84 11.76
N HIS A 143 3.06 21.27 11.55
CA HIS A 143 2.72 22.69 11.46
C HIS A 143 3.04 23.46 12.75
N SER A 144 2.74 22.89 13.92
CA SER A 144 3.08 23.52 15.19
C SER A 144 4.59 23.63 15.42
N LEU A 145 5.38 22.73 14.83
CA LEU A 145 6.85 22.82 14.85
C LEU A 145 7.31 23.93 13.89
N GLN A 146 6.75 24.02 12.68
CA GLN A 146 7.05 25.09 11.73
C GLN A 146 6.79 26.49 12.29
N ALA A 147 5.74 26.65 13.10
CA ALA A 147 5.40 27.93 13.74
C ALA A 147 6.44 28.36 14.80
N SER A 148 7.25 27.43 15.32
CA SER A 148 8.32 27.75 16.26
C SER A 148 9.59 28.16 15.53
N ALA A 149 10.17 29.29 15.93
CA ALA A 149 11.45 29.77 15.38
C ALA A 149 12.64 28.88 15.78
N THR A 150 12.54 28.21 16.93
CA THR A 150 13.57 27.31 17.45
C THR A 150 13.05 25.87 17.54
N PRO A 151 13.94 24.87 17.37
CA PRO A 151 13.60 23.46 17.57
C PRO A 151 13.05 23.22 18.96
N ARG A 152 11.92 22.52 19.06
CA ARG A 152 11.32 22.16 20.35
C ARG A 152 11.77 20.77 20.81
N HIS A 153 11.46 20.41 22.06
CA HIS A 153 11.83 19.11 22.64
C HIS A 153 11.29 17.93 21.82
N GLU A 154 10.12 18.09 21.19
CA GLU A 154 9.53 17.06 20.35
C GLU A 154 10.34 16.79 19.07
N GLU A 155 11.25 17.70 18.69
CA GLU A 155 12.18 17.52 17.58
C GLU A 155 13.50 16.90 18.02
N ALA A 156 13.77 16.72 19.32
CA ALA A 156 15.11 16.39 19.83
C ALA A 156 15.70 15.09 19.26
N SER A 157 14.86 14.12 18.92
CA SER A 157 15.27 12.86 18.30
C SER A 157 15.57 12.98 16.80
N PHE A 158 15.05 14.01 16.12
CA PHE A 158 15.15 14.16 14.68
C PHE A 158 16.57 14.50 14.22
N PRO A 159 17.27 15.52 14.80
CA PRO A 159 18.66 15.83 14.47
C PRO A 159 19.61 14.65 14.71
N MET A 160 19.34 13.81 15.72
CA MET A 160 20.17 12.65 16.04
C MET A 160 20.24 11.64 14.89
N HIS A 161 19.19 11.55 14.07
CA HIS A 161 19.12 10.62 12.94
C HIS A 161 19.35 11.33 11.61
N PHE A 162 18.80 12.54 11.46
CA PHE A 162 18.91 13.30 10.22
C PHE A 162 20.33 13.77 9.95
N ASN A 163 21.06 14.28 10.95
CA ASN A 163 22.40 14.85 10.72
C ASN A 163 23.41 13.80 10.24
N PRO A 164 23.52 12.61 10.87
CA PRO A 164 24.34 11.52 10.35
C PRO A 164 23.98 11.13 8.92
N LEU A 165 22.67 10.94 8.67
CA LEU A 165 22.15 10.52 7.38
C LEU A 165 22.48 11.54 6.29
N TYR A 166 22.29 12.83 6.58
CA TYR A 166 22.63 13.92 5.68
C TYR A 166 24.13 13.96 5.38
N CYS A 167 25.01 13.90 6.38
CA CYS A 167 26.44 13.99 6.12
C CYS A 167 26.96 12.80 5.30
N GLN A 168 26.46 11.60 5.58
CA GLN A 168 26.86 10.39 4.85
C GLN A 168 26.29 10.39 3.42
N SER A 169 25.08 10.90 3.20
CA SER A 169 24.52 11.03 1.85
C SER A 169 25.24 12.09 1.01
N GLN A 170 25.70 13.18 1.63
CA GLN A 170 26.49 14.20 0.94
C GLN A 170 27.85 13.65 0.49
N VAL A 171 28.52 12.84 1.31
CA VAL A 171 29.73 12.11 0.89
C VAL A 171 29.44 11.25 -0.34
N ALA A 172 28.41 10.41 -0.27
CA ALA A 172 28.01 9.55 -1.38
C ALA A 172 27.69 10.34 -2.68
N TYR A 173 27.11 11.55 -2.56
CA TYR A 173 26.82 12.42 -3.69
C TYR A 173 28.09 12.92 -4.36
N TYR A 174 28.98 13.54 -3.59
CA TYR A 174 30.23 14.06 -4.14
C TYR A 174 31.19 12.96 -4.59
N CYS A 175 31.06 11.73 -4.08
CA CYS A 175 31.82 10.59 -4.55
C CYS A 175 31.40 10.10 -5.94
N SER A 176 30.11 10.23 -6.30
CA SER A 176 29.59 9.69 -7.56
C SER A 176 29.28 10.72 -8.63
N ALA A 177 28.58 11.80 -8.27
CA ALA A 177 27.98 12.74 -9.23
C ALA A 177 28.32 14.21 -8.96
N GLY A 178 28.67 14.56 -7.72
CA GLY A 178 28.95 15.95 -7.35
C GLY A 178 30.29 16.46 -7.91
N SER A 179 30.43 17.78 -8.04
CA SER A 179 31.67 18.40 -8.49
C SER A 179 32.80 18.21 -7.47
N VAL A 180 33.95 17.72 -7.92
CA VAL A 180 35.12 17.54 -7.05
C VAL A 180 35.65 18.90 -6.57
N SER A 181 35.74 19.90 -7.46
CA SER A 181 36.21 21.26 -7.14
C SER A 181 35.32 21.96 -6.10
N GLU A 182 34.00 21.79 -6.21
CA GLU A 182 33.04 22.31 -5.23
C GLU A 182 33.20 21.63 -3.86
N SER A 183 33.32 20.30 -3.85
CA SER A 183 33.52 19.55 -2.60
C SER A 183 34.82 19.93 -1.87
N LEU A 184 35.90 20.19 -2.60
CA LEU A 184 37.17 20.67 -2.03
C LEU A 184 36.97 22.03 -1.35
N THR A 185 36.23 22.93 -2.02
CA THR A 185 35.94 24.25 -1.47
C THR A 185 35.08 24.16 -0.20
N LEU A 186 34.09 23.28 -0.19
CA LEU A 186 33.14 23.12 0.93
C LEU A 186 33.75 22.40 2.14
N PHE A 187 34.51 21.32 1.93
CA PHE A 187 35.05 20.50 3.03
C PHE A 187 36.44 20.93 3.50
N LEU A 188 37.30 21.40 2.59
CA LEU A 188 38.70 21.71 2.88
C LEU A 188 39.01 23.21 2.79
N GLY A 189 38.07 24.00 2.26
CA GLY A 189 38.16 25.46 2.16
C GLY A 189 38.77 25.96 0.85
N PRO A 190 38.60 27.27 0.57
CA PRO A 190 38.98 27.87 -0.70
C PRO A 190 40.49 27.87 -0.97
N SER A 191 41.33 27.85 0.06
CA SER A 191 42.80 27.81 -0.07
C SER A 191 43.30 26.47 -0.60
N VAL A 192 42.72 25.36 -0.14
CA VAL A 192 43.02 24.01 -0.65
C VAL A 192 42.46 23.84 -2.06
N ALA A 193 41.23 24.28 -2.29
CA ALA A 193 40.63 24.26 -3.62
C ALA A 193 41.48 25.05 -4.64
N ALA A 194 42.07 26.18 -4.25
CA ALA A 194 42.96 26.95 -5.11
C ALA A 194 44.22 26.17 -5.53
N LYS A 195 44.79 25.33 -4.65
CA LYS A 195 45.91 24.45 -4.97
C LYS A 195 45.54 23.31 -5.93
N ALA A 196 44.25 22.98 -5.96
CA ALA A 196 43.68 21.87 -6.71
C ALA A 196 43.09 22.32 -8.08
N ARG A 197 43.11 23.63 -8.37
CA ARG A 197 42.66 24.22 -9.63
C ARG A 197 43.42 23.64 -10.82
N GLY A 198 42.71 23.45 -11.92
CA GLY A 198 43.20 22.82 -13.16
C GLY A 198 43.27 21.29 -13.09
N VAL A 199 43.40 20.68 -11.90
CA VAL A 199 43.46 19.23 -11.73
C VAL A 199 42.06 18.62 -11.59
N PHE A 200 41.17 19.26 -10.83
CA PHE A 200 39.85 18.72 -10.49
C PHE A 200 38.66 19.52 -11.04
N ASP A 201 38.89 20.60 -11.76
CA ASP A 201 37.84 21.54 -12.16
C ASP A 201 36.79 20.93 -13.12
N GLN A 202 37.15 19.87 -13.84
CA GLN A 202 36.25 19.16 -14.76
C GLN A 202 35.83 17.78 -14.23
N LEU A 203 36.25 17.40 -13.02
CA LEU A 203 35.92 16.11 -12.45
C LEU A 203 34.61 16.17 -11.66
N TYR A 204 33.73 15.24 -11.99
CA TYR A 204 32.51 14.94 -11.27
C TYR A 204 32.65 13.54 -10.69
N GLY A 205 32.35 13.40 -9.41
CA GLY A 205 32.53 12.16 -8.66
C GLY A 205 34.00 11.90 -8.29
N TRP A 206 34.27 11.88 -6.98
CA TRP A 206 35.58 11.44 -6.47
C TRP A 206 35.95 10.02 -6.88
N ASP A 207 35.00 9.13 -7.18
CA ASP A 207 35.30 7.75 -7.59
C ASP A 207 36.19 7.73 -8.85
N ILE A 208 35.99 8.67 -9.78
CA ILE A 208 36.84 8.84 -10.95
C ILE A 208 38.24 9.32 -10.54
N ALA A 209 38.31 10.30 -9.63
CA ALA A 209 39.57 10.85 -9.15
C ALA A 209 40.41 9.82 -8.36
N CYS A 210 39.75 9.00 -7.54
CA CYS A 210 40.35 8.01 -6.67
C CYS A 210 40.83 6.75 -7.41
N ASN A 211 40.20 6.42 -8.54
CA ASN A 211 40.56 5.27 -9.38
C ASN A 211 41.49 5.65 -10.55
N SER A 212 41.73 6.94 -10.78
CA SER A 212 42.56 7.42 -11.87
C SER A 212 44.04 7.43 -11.49
N SER A 213 44.84 6.60 -12.16
CA SER A 213 46.31 6.62 -12.08
C SER A 213 46.94 7.85 -12.74
N LEU A 214 46.13 8.69 -13.41
CA LEU A 214 46.57 9.86 -14.17
C LEU A 214 46.65 11.13 -13.31
N ILE A 215 46.02 11.16 -12.13
CA ILE A 215 46.06 12.33 -11.25
C ILE A 215 47.32 12.28 -10.40
N ARG A 216 48.35 13.01 -10.81
CA ARG A 216 49.59 13.17 -10.04
C ARG A 216 49.53 14.44 -9.20
N ILE A 217 49.40 14.27 -7.89
CA ILE A 217 49.41 15.36 -6.91
C ILE A 217 50.83 15.50 -6.38
N THR A 218 51.48 16.62 -6.68
CA THR A 218 52.85 16.91 -6.22
C THR A 218 52.89 17.53 -4.82
N ASP A 219 51.79 18.13 -4.35
CA ASP A 219 51.65 18.66 -2.99
C ASP A 219 51.29 17.53 -2.01
N THR A 220 52.16 17.31 -1.02
CA THR A 220 52.02 16.21 -0.04
C THR A 220 50.83 16.37 0.90
N ASP A 221 50.45 17.61 1.23
CA ASP A 221 49.31 17.87 2.11
C ASP A 221 47.99 17.67 1.36
N LEU A 222 47.93 18.11 0.10
CA LEU A 222 46.78 17.86 -0.78
C LEU A 222 46.61 16.36 -1.05
N SER A 223 47.72 15.64 -1.28
CA SER A 223 47.69 14.18 -1.49
C SER A 223 47.13 13.44 -0.27
N ARG A 224 47.49 13.86 0.96
CA ARG A 224 46.95 13.26 2.19
C ARG A 224 45.44 13.48 2.30
N GLN A 225 44.95 14.69 2.03
CA GLN A 225 43.53 15.02 2.09
C GLN A 225 42.72 14.27 1.04
N VAL A 226 43.23 14.16 -0.19
CA VAL A 226 42.61 13.39 -1.27
C VAL A 226 42.50 11.92 -0.92
N ASN A 227 43.55 11.30 -0.37
CA ASN A 227 43.51 9.91 0.05
C ASN A 227 42.46 9.67 1.16
N ALA A 228 42.34 10.60 2.12
CA ALA A 228 41.30 10.53 3.13
C ALA A 228 39.88 10.63 2.53
N THR A 229 39.67 11.48 1.52
CA THR A 229 38.40 11.56 0.79
C THR A 229 38.10 10.27 0.02
N CYS A 230 39.10 9.67 -0.62
CA CYS A 230 38.94 8.37 -1.30
C CYS A 230 38.56 7.24 -0.35
N ALA A 231 39.15 7.22 0.86
CA ALA A 231 38.77 6.27 1.89
C ALA A 231 37.31 6.46 2.35
N LEU A 232 36.82 7.71 2.43
CA LEU A 232 35.42 8.01 2.72
C LEU A 232 34.49 7.53 1.60
N CYS A 233 34.85 7.71 0.33
CA CYS A 233 34.07 7.21 -0.80
C CYS A 233 33.95 5.68 -0.80
N GLY A 234 35.04 4.97 -0.46
CA GLY A 234 34.99 3.52 -0.27
C GLY A 234 34.09 3.07 0.89
N LYS A 235 33.95 3.91 1.93
CA LYS A 235 33.08 3.63 3.10
C LYS A 235 31.60 3.91 2.82
N TYR A 236 31.28 4.89 1.98
CA TYR A 236 29.92 5.36 1.71
C TYR A 236 29.59 5.31 0.20
N PRO A 237 29.39 4.12 -0.39
CA PRO A 237 29.16 4.00 -1.82
C PRO A 237 27.80 4.56 -2.25
N ALA A 238 27.78 5.31 -3.36
CA ALA A 238 26.59 5.99 -3.86
C ALA A 238 25.41 5.08 -4.23
N ALA A 239 25.69 3.84 -4.62
CA ALA A 239 24.66 2.83 -4.89
C ALA A 239 23.74 2.56 -3.68
N LYS A 240 24.17 2.87 -2.46
CA LYS A 240 23.35 2.73 -1.25
C LYS A 240 22.47 3.94 -0.94
N TYR A 241 22.62 5.06 -1.65
CA TYR A 241 21.99 6.34 -1.29
C TYR A 241 21.32 7.09 -2.45
N SER A 242 21.46 6.60 -3.68
CA SER A 242 21.16 7.30 -4.95
C SER A 242 19.81 8.03 -5.01
N GLU A 243 18.74 7.46 -4.45
CA GLU A 243 17.39 8.07 -4.49
C GLU A 243 17.09 9.03 -3.33
N PHE A 244 17.75 8.86 -2.17
CA PHE A 244 17.71 9.87 -1.11
C PHE A 244 18.50 11.12 -1.52
N LEU A 245 19.61 10.92 -2.25
CA LEU A 245 20.45 11.99 -2.81
C LEU A 245 19.66 12.93 -3.71
N THR A 246 18.90 12.41 -4.68
CA THR A 246 18.19 13.26 -5.65
C THR A 246 17.12 14.14 -5.00
N THR A 247 16.51 13.67 -3.91
CA THR A 247 15.43 14.39 -3.21
C THR A 247 15.97 15.43 -2.21
N ILE A 248 17.02 15.08 -1.46
CA ILE A 248 17.56 15.96 -0.40
C ILE A 248 18.55 16.98 -0.97
N VAL A 249 19.42 16.60 -1.90
CA VAL A 249 20.47 17.49 -2.43
C VAL A 249 19.87 18.69 -3.18
N GLY A 250 18.77 18.49 -3.90
CA GLY A 250 18.06 19.57 -4.59
C GLY A 250 17.31 20.53 -3.66
N THR A 251 16.86 20.04 -2.49
CA THR A 251 16.00 20.81 -1.58
C THR A 251 16.79 21.46 -0.43
N CYS A 252 17.90 20.84 -0.02
CA CYS A 252 18.81 21.37 1.00
C CYS A 252 20.28 21.10 0.62
N PRO A 253 20.88 21.95 -0.24
CA PRO A 253 22.25 21.77 -0.68
C PRO A 253 23.24 21.96 0.46
N LEU A 254 24.41 21.33 0.31
CA LEU A 254 25.50 21.46 1.28
C LEU A 254 26.04 22.90 1.30
N THR A 255 26.11 23.49 2.49
CA THR A 255 26.66 24.83 2.72
C THR A 255 28.01 24.74 3.44
N PRO A 256 28.84 25.80 3.45
CA PRO A 256 30.11 25.79 4.18
C PRO A 256 29.96 25.44 5.67
N ASP A 257 28.91 25.94 6.33
CA ASP A 257 28.67 25.67 7.76
C ASP A 257 28.29 24.21 8.01
N THR A 258 27.39 23.66 7.18
CA THR A 258 26.97 22.25 7.28
C THR A 258 28.08 21.30 6.84
N ALA A 259 28.90 21.67 5.86
CA ALA A 259 30.09 20.94 5.43
C ALA A 259 31.12 20.84 6.56
N LYS A 260 31.38 21.96 7.26
CA LYS A 260 32.26 21.97 8.44
C LYS A 260 31.73 21.04 9.54
N TRP A 261 30.43 21.11 9.82
CA TRP A 261 29.80 20.22 10.80
C TRP A 261 29.93 18.75 10.40
N CYS A 262 29.65 18.42 9.14
CA CYS A 262 29.80 17.08 8.60
C CYS A 262 31.25 16.59 8.63
N GLY A 263 32.23 17.44 8.35
CA GLY A 263 33.65 17.11 8.45
C GLY A 263 34.04 16.72 9.88
N VAL A 264 33.54 17.43 10.89
CA VAL A 264 33.74 17.05 12.30
C VAL A 264 33.03 15.72 12.60
N TYR A 265 31.76 15.58 12.22
CA TYR A 265 31.00 14.34 12.45
C TYR A 265 31.69 13.10 11.86
N LEU A 266 32.17 13.20 10.62
CA LEU A 266 32.82 12.09 9.91
C LEU A 266 34.17 11.68 10.52
N THR A 267 34.81 12.56 11.31
CA THR A 267 36.13 12.33 11.91
C THR A 267 36.06 11.95 13.39
N THR A 268 35.23 12.61 14.20
CA THR A 268 35.14 12.35 15.66
C THR A 268 33.91 11.56 16.09
N VAL A 269 32.90 11.38 15.23
CA VAL A 269 31.61 10.68 15.50
C VAL A 269 30.76 11.26 16.65
N ASN A 270 31.33 12.14 17.49
CA ASN A 270 30.71 12.84 18.61
C ASN A 270 30.68 14.35 18.36
N THR A 271 29.58 14.82 17.79
CA THR A 271 29.29 16.24 17.65
C THR A 271 28.31 16.68 18.73
N SER A 272 28.66 17.68 19.53
CA SER A 272 27.73 18.27 20.48
C SER A 272 26.58 18.99 19.74
N PHE A 273 25.36 18.83 20.23
CA PHE A 273 24.15 19.44 19.66
C PHE A 273 23.93 20.89 20.16
N SER A 274 24.97 21.52 20.70
CA SER A 274 24.88 22.77 21.46
C SER A 274 24.33 23.94 20.64
N ASN A 275 24.56 23.94 19.32
CA ASN A 275 24.05 24.94 18.39
C ASN A 275 23.29 24.26 17.25
N VAL A 276 21.97 24.08 17.40
CA VAL A 276 21.16 23.37 16.39
C VAL A 276 21.20 24.11 15.04
N SER A 277 21.32 25.44 15.01
CA SER A 277 21.38 26.25 13.80
C SER A 277 22.58 25.95 12.89
N SER A 278 23.70 25.47 13.42
CA SER A 278 24.88 25.08 12.63
C SER A 278 24.89 23.59 12.28
N THR A 279 23.83 22.85 12.64
CA THR A 279 23.67 21.46 12.23
C THR A 279 22.96 21.35 10.88
N PRO A 280 23.16 20.26 10.13
CA PRO A 280 22.39 20.00 8.91
C PRO A 280 20.87 20.12 9.11
N TYR A 281 20.33 19.55 10.18
CA TYR A 281 18.90 19.66 10.49
C TYR A 281 18.48 21.11 10.71
N GLY A 282 19.25 21.92 11.45
CA GLY A 282 18.91 23.32 11.66
C GLY A 282 18.86 24.12 10.36
N ALA A 283 19.82 23.89 9.46
CA ALA A 283 19.85 24.53 8.14
C ALA A 283 18.71 24.06 7.23
N CYS A 284 18.35 22.77 7.29
CA CYS A 284 17.29 22.17 6.46
C CYS A 284 15.91 22.12 7.15
N ARG A 285 15.76 22.70 8.35
CA ARG A 285 14.61 22.44 9.23
C ARG A 285 13.29 22.77 8.54
N ALA A 286 13.23 23.92 7.88
CA ALA A 286 12.02 24.38 7.21
C ALA A 286 11.59 23.40 6.10
N GLN A 287 12.53 22.96 5.27
CA GLN A 287 12.29 22.05 4.16
C GLN A 287 11.90 20.65 4.65
N VAL A 288 12.56 20.16 5.70
CA VAL A 288 12.24 18.86 6.32
C VAL A 288 10.84 18.89 6.92
N LEU A 289 10.49 19.94 7.65
CA LEU A 289 9.17 20.08 8.24
C LEU A 289 8.08 20.27 7.16
N ASP A 290 8.37 20.96 6.06
CA ASP A 290 7.44 21.11 4.94
C ASP A 290 7.16 19.77 4.24
N LEU A 291 8.21 18.99 3.95
CA LEU A 291 8.07 17.63 3.46
C LEU A 291 7.25 16.76 4.42
N TRP A 292 7.47 16.91 5.72
CA TRP A 292 6.70 16.19 6.74
C TRP A 292 5.21 16.56 6.70
N VAL A 293 4.88 17.85 6.62
CA VAL A 293 3.50 18.33 6.45
C VAL A 293 2.88 17.74 5.18
N HIS A 294 3.61 17.77 4.06
CA HIS A 294 3.14 17.30 2.77
C HIS A 294 2.83 15.79 2.81
N LEU A 295 3.78 14.98 3.27
CA LEU A 295 3.63 13.53 3.40
C LEU A 295 2.48 13.16 4.35
N SER A 296 2.39 13.83 5.50
CA SER A 296 1.31 13.60 6.47
C SER A 296 -0.06 13.94 5.89
N SER A 297 -0.12 14.98 5.05
CA SER A 297 -1.36 15.37 4.35
C SER A 297 -1.77 14.31 3.34
N TRP A 298 -0.85 13.84 2.51
CA TRP A 298 -1.11 12.76 1.54
C TRP A 298 -1.59 11.48 2.23
N VAL A 299 -0.93 11.07 3.30
CA VAL A 299 -1.33 9.89 4.09
C VAL A 299 -2.72 10.10 4.71
N GLY A 300 -2.97 11.26 5.33
CA GLY A 300 -4.26 11.56 5.95
C GLY A 300 -5.42 11.56 4.97
N PHE A 301 -5.31 12.33 3.87
CA PHE A 301 -6.36 12.40 2.85
C PHE A 301 -6.51 11.07 2.08
N GLY A 302 -5.42 10.39 1.77
CA GLY A 302 -5.45 9.07 1.14
C GLY A 302 -6.20 8.05 2.00
N ALA A 303 -5.92 8.01 3.30
CA ALA A 303 -6.60 7.12 4.24
C ALA A 303 -8.10 7.45 4.39
N VAL A 304 -8.48 8.73 4.41
CA VAL A 304 -9.90 9.14 4.39
C VAL A 304 -10.59 8.65 3.12
N GLY A 305 -9.98 8.84 1.95
CA GLY A 305 -10.52 8.37 0.68
C GLY A 305 -10.80 6.86 0.72
N VAL A 306 -9.80 6.08 1.14
CA VAL A 306 -9.93 4.62 1.29
C VAL A 306 -11.02 4.24 2.30
N ALA A 307 -11.11 4.93 3.43
CA ALA A 307 -12.16 4.69 4.43
C ALA A 307 -13.56 4.92 3.86
N LEU A 308 -13.78 5.98 3.08
CA LEU A 308 -15.06 6.25 2.41
C LEU A 308 -15.43 5.16 1.40
N PHE A 309 -14.47 4.70 0.59
CA PHE A 309 -14.70 3.58 -0.32
C PHE A 309 -15.04 2.28 0.41
N SER A 310 -14.33 2.01 1.52
CA SER A 310 -14.59 0.86 2.38
C SER A 310 -16.01 0.89 2.96
N LEU A 311 -16.43 2.05 3.47
CA LEU A 311 -17.77 2.27 4.00
C LEU A 311 -18.85 2.05 2.91
N ALA A 312 -18.63 2.58 1.71
CA ALA A 312 -19.54 2.42 0.59
C ALA A 312 -19.72 0.93 0.23
N ILE A 313 -18.63 0.16 0.17
CA ILE A 313 -18.70 -1.28 -0.11
C ILE A 313 -19.45 -2.03 0.97
N ILE A 314 -19.19 -1.75 2.24
CA ILE A 314 -19.91 -2.38 3.35
C ILE A 314 -21.41 -2.08 3.21
N GLY A 315 -21.77 -0.81 2.97
CA GLY A 315 -23.17 -0.40 2.74
C GLY A 315 -23.82 -1.11 1.55
N LEU A 316 -23.14 -1.16 0.41
CA LEU A 316 -23.60 -1.88 -0.79
C LEU A 316 -23.77 -3.38 -0.52
N SER A 317 -22.84 -3.99 0.21
CA SER A 317 -22.88 -5.42 0.56
C SER A 317 -24.04 -5.75 1.50
N VAL A 318 -24.35 -4.87 2.46
CA VAL A 318 -25.51 -4.98 3.34
C VAL A 318 -26.81 -4.79 2.57
N LEU A 319 -26.89 -3.77 1.70
CA LEU A 319 -28.07 -3.52 0.88
C LEU A 319 -28.38 -4.70 -0.03
N LEU A 320 -27.37 -5.26 -0.70
CA LEU A 320 -27.53 -6.47 -1.53
C LEU A 320 -28.12 -7.63 -0.73
N ARG A 321 -27.64 -7.86 0.50
CA ARG A 321 -28.16 -8.92 1.35
C ARG A 321 -29.62 -8.70 1.73
N GLN A 322 -29.98 -7.47 2.10
CA GLN A 322 -31.36 -7.12 2.44
C GLN A 322 -32.31 -7.31 1.26
N LEU A 323 -31.87 -6.98 0.05
CA LEU A 323 -32.66 -7.19 -1.16
C LEU A 323 -32.87 -8.68 -1.44
N VAL A 324 -31.82 -9.50 -1.31
CA VAL A 324 -31.93 -10.96 -1.49
C VAL A 324 -32.85 -11.57 -0.42
N SER A 325 -32.71 -11.22 0.86
CA SER A 325 -33.56 -11.77 1.92
C SER A 325 -35.03 -11.37 1.79
N LYS A 326 -35.31 -10.17 1.27
CA LYS A 326 -36.70 -9.72 1.03
C LYS A 326 -37.35 -10.48 -0.13
N ALA A 327 -36.59 -10.81 -1.17
CA ALA A 327 -37.08 -11.63 -2.27
C ALA A 327 -37.42 -13.06 -1.81
N GLU A 328 -36.54 -13.67 -0.99
CA GLU A 328 -36.79 -15.00 -0.40
C GLU A 328 -38.07 -15.03 0.46
N ALA A 329 -38.32 -13.99 1.26
CA ALA A 329 -39.52 -13.92 2.11
C ALA A 329 -40.84 -13.83 1.32
N MET A 330 -40.85 -13.13 0.18
CA MET A 330 -42.05 -13.03 -0.66
C MET A 330 -42.40 -14.36 -1.35
N ASP A 331 -41.41 -15.17 -1.69
CA ASP A 331 -41.63 -16.47 -2.33
C ASP A 331 -42.23 -17.48 -1.33
N THR A 332 -41.82 -17.39 -0.05
CA THR A 332 -42.33 -18.28 1.00
C THR A 332 -43.80 -18.01 1.35
N ASP A 333 -44.24 -16.73 1.32
CA ASP A 333 -45.65 -16.37 1.55
C ASP A 333 -46.57 -16.76 0.36
N ALA A 334 -46.01 -16.91 -0.85
CA ALA A 334 -46.78 -17.31 -2.02
C ALA A 334 -47.13 -18.81 -2.02
N ASP A 335 -46.26 -19.66 -1.47
CA ASP A 335 -46.49 -21.11 -1.39
C ASP A 335 -47.41 -21.53 -0.22
N ASP A 336 -47.51 -20.72 0.84
CA ASP A 336 -48.28 -21.07 2.06
C ASP A 336 -49.77 -20.66 2.01
N ASN A 337 -50.28 -20.20 0.85
CA ASN A 337 -51.69 -19.87 0.67
C ASN A 337 -52.43 -20.83 -0.28
N PRO A 338 -52.82 -22.05 0.17
CA PRO A 338 -53.64 -22.95 -0.63
C PRO A 338 -55.13 -22.61 -0.44
N ARG A 339 -55.61 -21.49 -1.01
CA ARG A 339 -57.07 -21.27 -1.22
C ARG A 339 -57.36 -20.11 -2.17
N THR A 340 -57.55 -20.41 -3.46
CA THR A 340 -58.86 -20.38 -4.16
C THR A 340 -58.68 -20.30 -5.68
N THR A 341 -58.79 -21.45 -6.34
CA THR A 341 -59.44 -21.54 -7.66
C THR A 341 -60.09 -22.90 -7.75
N SER A 342 -61.36 -22.97 -7.32
CA SER A 342 -62.27 -24.01 -7.79
C SER A 342 -62.76 -23.60 -9.18
N MET A 343 -62.62 -24.46 -10.18
CA MET A 343 -63.77 -24.83 -11.00
C MET A 343 -63.44 -26.09 -11.81
N SER A 344 -64.01 -27.21 -11.39
CA SER A 344 -64.19 -28.40 -12.23
C SER A 344 -65.22 -28.08 -13.33
N PRO A 345 -65.00 -28.46 -14.60
CA PRO A 345 -66.09 -28.64 -15.54
C PRO A 345 -66.53 -30.10 -15.55
N ILE A 346 -67.84 -30.30 -15.45
CA ILE A 346 -68.57 -31.56 -15.58
C ILE A 346 -69.04 -31.70 -17.05
N PHE A 347 -69.02 -32.93 -17.58
CA PHE A 347 -69.67 -33.51 -18.79
C PHE A 347 -68.82 -33.64 -20.09
N PRO A 348 -69.14 -34.60 -21.00
CA PRO A 348 -69.10 -36.08 -20.93
C PRO A 348 -68.29 -36.70 -22.13
N PRO A 349 -68.23 -38.04 -22.37
CA PRO A 349 -67.15 -38.65 -23.18
C PRO A 349 -67.47 -38.89 -24.67
N LEU A 350 -66.37 -38.86 -25.48
CA LEU A 350 -66.08 -39.46 -26.80
C LEU A 350 -66.97 -39.11 -28.03
N PRO A 351 -66.44 -39.13 -29.29
CA PRO A 351 -65.53 -40.18 -29.81
C PRO A 351 -64.34 -39.73 -30.69
N SER A 352 -63.34 -40.62 -30.80
CA SER A 352 -62.42 -40.75 -31.96
C SER A 352 -63.21 -41.19 -33.21
N PRO A 353 -62.69 -41.20 -34.47
CA PRO A 353 -61.30 -41.22 -34.94
C PRO A 353 -61.01 -40.32 -36.17
N LEU A 354 -59.75 -40.23 -36.62
CA LEU A 354 -59.35 -40.47 -38.03
C LEU A 354 -57.86 -40.22 -38.26
N GLU A 355 -57.22 -41.34 -38.60
CA GLU A 355 -55.99 -41.59 -39.34
C GLU A 355 -56.00 -40.89 -40.71
N SER A 356 -54.96 -40.11 -41.06
CA SER A 356 -54.44 -39.95 -42.44
C SER A 356 -53.16 -39.10 -42.48
N ASP A 357 -52.01 -39.77 -42.62
CA ASP A 357 -51.11 -39.70 -43.79
C ASP A 357 -50.51 -38.38 -44.33
N TYR A 358 -49.15 -38.45 -44.48
CA TYR A 358 -48.22 -37.81 -45.43
C TYR A 358 -48.20 -36.28 -45.67
N HIS A 359 -47.05 -35.62 -45.45
CA HIS A 359 -46.01 -35.47 -46.50
C HIS A 359 -44.77 -34.65 -46.05
N VAL A 360 -43.62 -35.18 -46.43
CA VAL A 360 -42.28 -34.58 -46.48
C VAL A 360 -42.22 -33.50 -47.56
N ILE A 361 -41.64 -32.32 -47.29
CA ILE A 361 -40.94 -31.51 -48.30
C ILE A 361 -39.65 -30.89 -47.72
N ARG A 362 -38.55 -31.15 -48.43
CA ARG A 362 -37.17 -30.65 -48.22
C ARG A 362 -37.02 -29.17 -48.59
N SER A 363 -35.99 -28.57 -48.00
CA SER A 363 -35.28 -27.32 -48.38
C SER A 363 -34.98 -27.19 -49.89
N PRO A 364 -34.67 -25.98 -50.42
CA PRO A 364 -33.26 -25.55 -50.46
C PRO A 364 -32.96 -24.01 -50.40
N VAL A 365 -31.78 -23.70 -49.85
CA VAL A 365 -30.65 -22.80 -50.32
C VAL A 365 -30.88 -22.13 -51.70
N PRO A 366 -30.48 -20.85 -51.99
CA PRO A 366 -29.06 -20.41 -52.18
C PRO A 366 -28.77 -18.90 -51.91
N VAL A 367 -27.57 -18.31 -51.93
CA VAL A 367 -26.18 -18.61 -52.38
C VAL A 367 -25.22 -18.07 -51.31
#